data_AF-A0AAF0U9F5-F1
#
_entry.id   AF-A0AAF0U9F5-F1
#
_cell.length_a   1.000
_cell.length_b   1.000
_cell.length_c   1.000
_cell.angle_alpha   90.00
_cell.angle_beta   90.00
_cell.angle_gamma   90.00
#
_symmetry.space_group_name_H-M   'P 1'
#
loop_
_entity.id
_entity.type
_entity.pdbx_description
1 polymer ?
#
loop_
_entity_poly.entity_id
_entity_poly.type
_entity_poly.pdbx_seq_one_letter_code
_entity_poly.pdbx_strand_id
1 'polypeptide(L)'
;MSNAILNRICNDENDPMLGVKICCKHGDLLSMQTSWSKDNPGQRFWSCPRYRENTCNFFRWRDREDVDIRSKFAILRLANIIKELKIDDESRIKRSNK
;
A
#
# COMPACT_ATOMS: atom_id res chain seq x y z
N MET A 1 -21.53 6.02 -12.19
CA MET A 1 -21.55 5.70 -10.75
C MET A 1 -20.65 6.70 -10.05
N SER A 2 -21.14 7.42 -9.03
CA SER A 2 -20.39 8.53 -8.43
C SER A 2 -19.22 8.02 -7.55
N ASN A 3 -18.12 8.76 -7.55
CA ASN A 3 -16.95 8.50 -6.68
C ASN A 3 -17.31 8.42 -5.19
N ALA A 4 -18.43 9.04 -4.78
CA ALA A 4 -18.98 8.95 -3.43
C ALA A 4 -19.42 7.51 -3.04
N ILE A 5 -19.95 6.73 -3.99
CA ILE A 5 -20.37 5.35 -3.74
C ILE A 5 -19.14 4.42 -3.64
N LEU A 6 -18.11 4.66 -4.44
CA LEU A 6 -16.84 3.92 -4.34
C LEU A 6 -16.13 4.22 -3.00
N ASN A 7 -16.16 5.46 -2.53
CA ASN A 7 -15.61 5.82 -1.23
C ASN A 7 -16.34 5.17 -0.04
N ARG A 8 -17.64 4.89 -0.17
CA ARG A 8 -18.43 4.18 0.88
C ARG A 8 -18.07 2.71 1.02
N ILE A 9 -17.58 2.07 -0.04
CA ILE A 9 -17.13 0.66 0.00
C ILE A 9 -15.77 0.55 0.71
N CYS A 10 -14.96 1.62 0.67
CA CYS A 10 -13.58 1.61 1.19
C CYS A 10 -13.44 2.21 2.61
N ASN A 11 -14.41 3.00 3.06
CA ASN A 11 -14.42 3.61 4.38
C ASN A 11 -15.60 3.01 5.16
N ASP A 12 -15.33 1.94 5.90
CA ASP A 12 -16.25 1.52 6.95
C ASP A 12 -16.27 2.63 8.00
N GLU A 13 -17.39 3.34 8.09
CA GLU A 13 -17.59 4.42 9.06
C GLU A 13 -17.46 3.91 10.51
N ASN A 14 -17.51 2.59 10.72
CA ASN A 14 -17.27 1.92 12.00
C ASN A 14 -15.82 1.46 12.19
N ASP A 15 -14.90 1.75 11.26
CA ASP A 15 -13.51 1.36 11.43
C ASP A 15 -12.89 2.10 12.61
N PRO A 16 -12.51 1.40 13.70
CA PRO A 16 -11.94 2.04 14.89
C PRO A 16 -10.58 2.68 14.63
N MET A 17 -9.94 2.38 13.50
CA MET A 17 -8.69 2.98 13.06
C MET A 17 -8.90 4.18 12.12
N LEU A 18 -10.16 4.51 11.77
CA LEU A 18 -10.47 5.69 10.97
C LEU A 18 -10.15 6.97 11.76
N GLY A 19 -9.25 7.80 11.22
CA GLY A 19 -8.84 9.06 11.86
C GLY A 19 -7.80 8.91 12.98
N VAL A 20 -7.29 7.70 13.26
CA VAL A 20 -6.22 7.51 14.25
C VAL A 20 -4.92 8.13 13.75
N LYS A 21 -4.33 9.00 14.59
CA LYS A 21 -2.99 9.56 14.38
C LYS A 21 -1.95 8.67 15.05
N ILE A 22 -1.03 8.13 14.26
CA ILE A 22 0.08 7.32 14.74
C ILE A 22 1.37 8.12 14.59
N CYS A 23 2.11 8.32 15.68
CA CYS A 23 3.41 8.99 15.66
C CYS A 23 4.54 8.03 16.08
N CYS A 24 5.74 8.23 15.54
CA CYS A 24 6.93 7.52 16.02
C CYS A 24 7.55 8.24 17.24
N LYS A 25 8.64 7.68 17.80
CA LYS A 25 9.39 8.27 18.94
C LYS A 25 9.95 9.69 18.67
N HIS A 26 10.02 10.10 17.41
CA HIS A 26 10.48 11.43 17.01
C HIS A 26 9.35 12.47 16.97
N GLY A 27 8.09 12.07 17.21
CA GLY A 27 6.92 12.94 17.11
C GLY A 27 6.34 13.06 15.70
N ASP A 28 7.02 12.52 14.68
CA ASP A 28 6.54 12.55 13.29
C ASP A 28 5.25 11.73 13.13
N LEU A 29 4.23 12.35 12.51
CA LEU A 29 2.99 11.69 12.11
C LEU A 29 3.28 10.73 10.95
N LEU A 30 2.87 9.47 11.11
CA LEU A 30 3.11 8.42 10.14
C LEU A 30 1.94 8.29 9.18
N SER A 31 2.25 8.27 7.89
CA SER A 31 1.29 7.89 6.86
C SER A 31 1.07 6.39 6.85
N MET A 32 -0.17 6.00 6.57
CA MET A 32 -0.51 4.61 6.34
C MET A 32 0.02 4.18 4.97
N GLN A 33 0.66 3.03 4.93
CA GLN A 33 1.24 2.43 3.74
C GLN A 33 0.59 1.08 3.47
N THR A 34 0.65 0.64 2.22
CA THR A 34 0.20 -0.69 1.78
C THR A 34 1.42 -1.50 1.36
N SER A 35 1.54 -2.73 1.86
CA SER A 35 2.60 -3.63 1.45
C SER A 35 2.32 -4.23 0.07
N TRP A 36 3.38 -4.32 -0.73
CA TRP A 36 3.39 -4.95 -2.05
C TRP A 36 4.36 -6.14 -2.10
N SER A 37 4.78 -6.63 -0.93
CA SER A 37 5.61 -7.84 -0.83
C SER A 37 4.80 -9.08 -1.22
N LYS A 38 5.51 -10.18 -1.48
CA LYS A 38 4.88 -11.48 -1.75
C LYS A 38 4.20 -12.07 -0.51
N ASP A 39 4.76 -11.82 0.67
CA ASP A 39 4.33 -12.48 1.90
C ASP A 39 3.06 -11.83 2.49
N ASN A 40 2.94 -10.51 2.34
CA ASN A 40 1.87 -9.73 2.93
C ASN A 40 1.32 -8.68 1.93
N PRO A 41 0.88 -9.09 0.72
CA PRO A 41 0.38 -8.17 -0.29
C PRO A 41 -0.94 -7.55 0.15
N GLY A 42 -1.09 -6.24 -0.04
CA GLY A 42 -2.30 -5.50 0.29
C GLY A 42 -2.47 -5.16 1.78
N GLN A 43 -1.65 -5.73 2.67
CA GLN A 43 -1.75 -5.45 4.10
C GLN A 43 -1.21 -4.05 4.44
N ARG A 44 -1.94 -3.30 5.25
CA ARG A 44 -1.66 -1.90 5.57
C ARG A 44 -0.89 -1.77 6.87
N PHE A 45 0.08 -0.86 6.91
CA PHE A 45 0.94 -0.63 8.06
C PHE A 45 1.35 0.83 8.20
N TRP A 46 1.92 1.16 9.36
CA TRP A 46 2.68 2.38 9.59
C TRP A 46 4.12 2.02 9.89
N SER A 47 5.06 2.75 9.30
CA SER A 47 6.48 2.68 9.64
C SER A 47 7.10 4.06 9.65
N CYS A 48 8.16 4.25 10.42
CA CYS A 48 8.93 5.48 10.35
C CYS A 48 9.66 5.56 9.00
N PRO A 49 9.70 6.73 8.33
CA PRO A 49 10.51 6.90 7.11
C PRO A 49 11.99 6.55 7.33
N ARG A 50 12.50 6.78 8.55
CA ARG A 50 13.87 6.46 8.96
C ARG A 50 14.11 4.98 9.27
N TYR A 51 13.13 4.11 9.04
CA TYR A 51 13.27 2.66 9.19
C TYR A 51 14.42 2.10 8.34
N ARG A 52 14.61 2.64 7.12
CA ARG A 52 15.67 2.21 6.19
C ARG A 52 17.08 2.60 6.64
N GLU A 53 17.18 3.66 7.43
CA GLU A 53 18.45 4.16 7.98
C GLU A 53 18.81 3.45 9.31
N ASN A 54 17.96 2.52 9.78
CA ASN A 54 18.11 1.79 11.04
C ASN A 54 18.19 2.70 12.29
N THR A 55 17.68 3.93 12.20
CA THR A 55 17.63 4.88 13.33
C THR A 55 16.27 4.85 14.05
N CYS A 56 15.24 4.30 13.41
CA CYS A 56 13.89 4.15 13.96
C CYS A 56 13.22 2.84 13.56
N ASN A 57 13.02 1.95 14.53
CA ASN A 57 12.39 0.65 14.28
C ASN A 57 10.87 0.67 14.50
N PHE A 58 10.23 1.85 14.45
CA PHE A 58 8.78 1.92 14.59
C PHE A 58 8.12 1.26 13.38
N PHE A 59 7.32 0.23 13.66
CA PHE A 59 6.51 -0.50 12.70
C PHE A 59 5.24 -1.03 13.38
N ARG A 60 4.08 -0.91 12.73
CA ARG A 60 2.82 -1.47 13.22
C ARG A 60 1.86 -1.82 12.08
N TRP A 61 1.29 -3.02 12.11
CA TRP A 61 0.17 -3.40 11.22
C TRP A 61 -1.11 -2.64 11.59
N ARG A 62 -1.83 -2.12 10.59
CA ARG A 62 -3.22 -1.65 10.74
C ARG A 62 -4.17 -2.84 10.74
N ASP A 63 -4.04 -3.67 9.72
CA ASP A 63 -4.93 -4.79 9.49
C ASP A 63 -4.60 -5.89 10.50
N ARG A 64 -5.62 -6.39 11.20
CA ARG A 64 -5.44 -7.46 12.20
C ARG A 64 -5.21 -8.81 11.56
N GLU A 65 -5.77 -8.99 10.38
CA GLU A 65 -5.76 -10.23 9.63
C GLU A 65 -5.00 -10.07 8.33
N ASP A 66 -4.51 -11.19 7.83
CA ASP A 66 -3.95 -11.29 6.50
C ASP A 66 -5.04 -11.12 5.44
N VAL A 67 -4.62 -10.60 4.27
CA VAL A 67 -5.47 -10.61 3.09
C VAL A 67 -5.81 -12.06 2.72
N ASP A 68 -7.05 -12.32 2.32
CA ASP A 68 -7.47 -13.67 1.96
C ASP A 68 -6.64 -14.24 0.79
N ILE A 69 -6.49 -15.56 0.73
CA ILE A 69 -5.60 -16.23 -0.23
C ILE A 69 -5.92 -15.91 -1.70
N ARG A 70 -7.21 -15.74 -2.03
CA ARG A 70 -7.65 -15.45 -3.39
C ARG A 70 -7.25 -14.02 -3.76
N SER A 71 -7.47 -13.08 -2.86
CA SER A 71 -7.04 -11.69 -3.03
C SER A 71 -5.51 -11.57 -3.08
N LYS A 72 -4.77 -12.31 -2.25
CA LYS A 72 -3.29 -12.37 -2.33
C LYS A 72 -2.84 -12.77 -3.75
N PHE A 73 -3.40 -13.84 -4.31
CA PHE A 73 -3.09 -14.27 -5.67
C PHE A 73 -3.43 -13.22 -6.73
N ALA A 74 -4.63 -12.63 -6.64
CA ALA A 74 -5.08 -11.61 -7.58
C ALA A 74 -4.19 -10.36 -7.54
N ILE A 75 -3.87 -9.85 -6.33
CA ILE A 75 -3.03 -8.67 -6.13
C ILE A 75 -1.63 -8.91 -6.73
N LEU A 76 -1.01 -10.05 -6.43
CA LEU A 76 0.33 -10.35 -6.95
C LEU A 76 0.34 -10.49 -8.47
N ARG A 77 -0.66 -11.15 -9.05
CA ARG A 77 -0.77 -11.28 -10.51
C ARG A 77 -0.94 -9.93 -11.19
N LEU A 78 -1.83 -9.08 -10.66
CA LEU A 78 -2.03 -7.73 -11.19
C LEU A 78 -0.78 -6.87 -11.05
N ALA A 79 -0.08 -6.95 -9.92
CA ALA A 79 1.18 -6.21 -9.72
C ALA A 79 2.25 -6.59 -10.76
N ASN A 80 2.36 -7.89 -11.10
CA ASN A 80 3.26 -8.35 -12.15
C ASN A 80 2.85 -7.83 -13.53
N ILE A 81 1.56 -7.91 -13.88
CA ILE A 81 1.05 -7.39 -15.15
C ILE A 81 1.34 -5.89 -15.28
N ILE A 82 1.10 -5.10 -14.22
CA ILE A 82 1.40 -3.66 -14.21
C ILE A 82 2.89 -3.41 -14.45
N LYS A 83 3.77 -4.22 -13.85
CA LYS A 83 5.21 -4.10 -14.04
C LYS A 83 5.61 -4.38 -15.49
N GLU A 84 5.06 -5.41 -16.11
CA GLU A 84 5.30 -5.75 -17.52
C GLU A 84 4.81 -4.64 -18.46
N LEU A 85 3.61 -4.11 -18.20
CA LEU A 85 3.05 -3.01 -18.99
C LEU A 85 3.90 -1.74 -18.90
N LYS A 86 4.42 -1.40 -17.71
CA LYS A 86 5.32 -0.24 -17.54
C LYS A 86 6.61 -0.40 -18.34
N ILE A 87 7.18 -1.61 -18.37
CA ILE A 87 8.38 -1.90 -19.17
C ILE A 87 8.08 -1.76 -20.67
N ASP A 88 6.95 -2.28 -21.15
CA ASP A 88 6.56 -2.12 -22.55
C ASP A 88 6.35 -0.64 -22.91
N ASP A 89 5.68 0.13 -22.06
CA ASP A 89 5.44 1.55 -22.29
C ASP A 89 6.75 2.36 -22.37
N GLU A 90 7.67 2.14 -21.44
CA GLU A 90 9.02 2.73 -21.49
C GLU A 90 9.77 2.35 -22.78
N SER A 91 9.62 1.12 -23.25
CA SER A 91 10.22 0.65 -24.50
C SER A 91 9.63 1.35 -25.73
N ARG A 92 8.33 1.67 -25.71
CA ARG A 92 7.63 2.38 -26.78
C ARG A 92 8.07 3.83 -26.83
N ILE A 93 8.10 4.51 -25.68
CA ILE A 93 8.56 5.91 -25.57
C ILE A 93 9.99 6.05 -26.14
N LYS A 94 10.91 5.13 -25.79
CA LYS A 94 12.28 5.14 -26.32
C LYS A 94 12.36 4.94 -27.84
N ARG A 95 11.47 4.13 -28.41
CA ARG A 95 11.39 3.93 -29.87
C ARG A 95 10.81 5.14 -30.59
N SER A 96 9.85 5.84 -29.99
CA SER A 96 9.22 7.04 -30.57
C SER A 96 10.10 8.29 -30.51
N ASN A 97 11.05 8.34 -29.56
CA ASN A 97 12.01 9.45 -29.42
C ASN A 97 13.31 9.24 -30.21
N LYS A 98 13.39 8.19 -31.03
CA LYS A 98 14.50 7.90 -31.94
C LYS A 98 14.11 8.28 -33.36
#